data_AF-A0AAD6YGT5-F1
#
_entry.id   AF-A0AAD6YGT5-F1
#
_cell.length_a   1.000
_cell.length_b   1.000
_cell.length_c   1.000
_cell.angle_alpha   90.00
_cell.angle_beta   90.00
_cell.angle_gamma   90.00
#
_symmetry.space_group_name_H-M   'P 1'
#
loop_
_entity.id
_entity.type
_entity.pdbx_description
1 polymer ?
#
loop_
_entity_poly.entity_id
_entity_poly.type
_entity_poly.pdbx_seq_one_letter_code
_entity_poly.pdbx_strand_id
1 'polypeptide(L)' 'MLALADGVAGVSLEKVAASDADPDFLVLIAHDLSVRAALPVLPASLRGWKASGLKARTVWNFVDRANPAFMLGPTNTTAR' A
#
# COMPACT_ATOMS: atom_id res chain seq x y z
N MET A 1 -16.06 9.43 13.96
CA MET A 1 -15.09 10.50 14.28
C MET A 1 -13.95 9.85 15.05
N LEU A 2 -12.92 9.37 14.36
CA LEU A 2 -11.73 8.78 14.97
C LEU A 2 -10.60 9.79 14.79
N ALA A 3 -10.37 10.63 15.82
CA ALA A 3 -9.25 11.54 15.85
C ALA A 3 -8.00 10.75 16.26
N LEU A 4 -7.16 10.37 15.30
CA LEU A 4 -5.84 9.78 15.52
C LEU A 4 -4.87 10.29 14.47
N ALA A 5 -4.55 11.59 14.52
CA ALA A 5 -3.61 12.19 13.58
C ALA A 5 -2.97 13.49 14.10
N ASP A 6 -2.71 13.62 15.41
CA ASP A 6 -1.94 14.75 15.93
C ASP A 6 -0.44 14.55 15.61
N GLY A 7 -0.07 14.80 14.36
CA GLY A 7 1.30 14.71 13.87
C GLY A 7 1.40 14.89 12.36
N VAL A 8 2.58 15.31 11.89
CA VAL A 8 2.84 15.57 10.45
C VAL A 8 2.47 14.37 9.56
N ALA A 9 2.67 13.15 10.05
CA ALA A 9 2.33 11.93 9.33
C ALA A 9 0.81 11.79 9.09
N GLY A 10 -0.02 12.09 10.09
CA GLY A 10 -1.47 12.01 9.98
C GLY A 10 -2.03 13.04 9.01
N VAL A 11 -1.56 14.29 9.10
CA VAL A 11 -1.93 15.36 8.15
C VAL A 11 -1.47 15.04 6.73
N SER A 12 -0.27 14.45 6.56
CA SER A 12 0.18 13.99 5.25
C SER A 12 -0.68 12.86 4.69
N LEU A 13 -1.10 11.92 5.55
CA LEU A 13 -1.98 10.82 5.14
C LEU A 13 -3.33 11.35 4.64
N GLU A 14 -3.95 12.29 5.36
CA GLU A 14 -5.21 12.92 4.92
C GLU A 14 -5.08 13.58 3.54
N LYS A 15 -3.95 14.24 3.28
CA LYS A 15 -3.68 14.88 1.98
C LYS A 15 -3.49 13.87 0.85
N VAL A 16 -2.85 12.74 1.13
CA VAL A 16 -2.55 11.70 0.13
C VAL A 16 -3.74 10.76 -0.10
N ALA A 17 -4.63 10.60 0.88
CA ALA A 17 -5.76 9.67 0.81
C ALA A 17 -6.67 9.92 -0.41
N ALA A 18 -6.91 11.19 -0.76
CA ALA A 18 -7.69 11.53 -1.96
C ALA A 18 -7.04 11.02 -3.25
N SER A 19 -5.71 11.14 -3.37
CA SER A 19 -4.96 10.62 -4.51
C SER A 19 -4.88 9.09 -4.51
N ASP A 20 -4.80 8.45 -3.34
CA ASP A 20 -4.82 6.98 -3.25
C ASP A 20 -6.16 6.41 -3.76
N ALA A 21 -7.28 7.09 -3.46
CA ALA A 21 -8.61 6.71 -3.94
C ALA A 21 -8.85 6.98 -5.43
N ASP A 22 -8.16 7.97 -6.03
CA ASP A 22 -8.38 8.39 -7.42
C ASP A 22 -7.77 7.39 -8.43
N PRO A 23 -8.54 6.83 -9.38
CA PRO A 23 -8.04 5.85 -10.35
C PRO A 23 -6.94 6.36 -11.30
N ASP A 24 -6.74 7.67 -11.41
CA ASP A 24 -5.71 8.30 -12.25
C ASP A 24 -4.35 8.42 -11.55
N PHE A 25 -4.29 8.17 -10.25
CA PHE A 25 -3.07 8.23 -9.46
C PHE A 25 -2.64 6.84 -8.98
N LEU A 26 -1.35 6.55 -9.09
CA LEU A 26 -0.71 5.40 -8.44
C LEU A 26 0.13 5.91 -7.26
N VAL A 27 -0.36 5.68 -6.05
CA VAL A 27 0.37 5.99 -4.82
C VAL A 27 1.14 4.75 -4.39
N LEU A 28 2.43 4.93 -4.08
CA LEU A 28 3.31 3.87 -3.57
C LEU A 28 3.95 4.35 -2.27
N ILE A 29 3.88 3.53 -1.24
CA ILE A 29 4.52 3.81 0.05
C ILE A 29 5.92 3.22 0.01
N ALA A 30 6.92 4.01 0.41
CA ALA A 30 8.28 3.52 0.52
C ALA A 30 8.39 2.35 1.51
N HIS A 31 9.21 1.36 1.20
CA HIS A 31 9.40 0.12 1.98
C HIS A 31 8.16 -0.77 2.13
N ASP A 32 7.13 -0.59 1.31
CA ASP A 32 5.97 -1.49 1.29
C ASP A 32 6.33 -2.86 0.68
N LEU A 33 6.45 -3.88 1.55
CA LEU A 33 6.71 -5.25 1.14
C LEU A 33 5.50 -5.89 0.44
N SER A 34 4.28 -5.39 0.67
CA SER A 34 3.04 -5.99 0.15
C SER A 34 2.95 -5.90 -1.37
N VAL A 35 3.60 -4.90 -1.98
CA VAL A 35 3.55 -4.63 -3.42
C VAL A 35 4.77 -5.19 -4.18
N ARG A 36 5.76 -5.76 -3.47
CA ARG A 36 7.04 -6.21 -4.04
C ARG A 36 6.86 -7.20 -5.19
N ALA A 37 5.89 -8.11 -5.09
CA ALA A 37 5.65 -9.11 -6.12
C ALA A 37 5.02 -8.55 -7.41
N ALA A 38 4.34 -7.40 -7.31
CA ALA A 38 3.59 -6.80 -8.42
C ALA A 38 4.37 -5.67 -9.12
N LEU A 39 5.29 -5.01 -8.41
CA LEU A 39 6.06 -3.90 -8.96
C LEU A 39 7.13 -4.37 -9.95
N PRO A 40 7.24 -3.73 -11.12
CA PRO A 40 8.36 -3.97 -12.02
C PRO A 40 9.66 -3.50 -11.35
N VAL A 41 10.71 -4.32 -11.46
CA VAL A 41 12.06 -3.96 -11.00
C VAL A 41 12.87 -3.36 -12.15
N LEU A 42 13.86 -2.54 -11.80
CA LEU A 42 14.78 -1.98 -12.78
C LEU A 42 15.39 -3.09 -13.66
N PRO A 43 15.51 -2.89 -14.98
CA PRO A 43 15.37 -1.62 -15.72
C PRO A 43 13.95 -1.28 -16.18
N ALA A 44 12.93 -2.05 -15.80
CA ALA A 44 11.55 -1.77 -16.21
C ALA A 44 11.01 -0.48 -15.58
N SER A 45 10.06 0.16 -16.27
CA SER A 45 9.44 1.42 -15.83
C SER A 45 7.96 1.24 -15.49
N LEU A 46 7.40 2.18 -14.74
CA LEU A 46 5.96 2.25 -14.45
C LEU A 46 5.15 2.87 -15.61
N ARG A 47 5.74 3.10 -16.79
CA ARG A 47 5.01 3.62 -17.94
C ARG A 47 3.89 2.65 -18.33
N GLY A 48 2.66 3.16 -18.43
CA GLY A 48 1.49 2.33 -18.75
C GLY A 48 0.93 1.49 -17.60
N TRP A 49 1.32 1.77 -16.34
CA TRP A 49 0.81 1.07 -15.16
C TRP A 49 -0.72 0.98 -15.10
N LYS A 50 -1.42 2.01 -15.60
CA LYS A 50 -2.88 2.07 -15.62
C LYS A 50 -3.46 0.99 -16.54
N ALA A 51 -2.93 0.88 -17.74
CA ALA A 51 -3.35 -0.13 -18.72
C ALA A 51 -2.97 -1.55 -18.28
N SER A 52 -1.89 -1.72 -17.52
CA SER A 52 -1.50 -3.03 -16.99
C SER A 52 -2.33 -3.48 -15.79
N GLY A 53 -3.23 -2.64 -15.26
CA GLY A 53 -4.01 -2.94 -14.07
C GLY A 53 -3.18 -3.02 -12.79
N LEU A 54 -2.00 -2.38 -12.75
CA LEU A 54 -1.07 -2.47 -11.63
C LEU A 54 -1.72 -2.03 -10.31
N LYS A 55 -2.46 -0.92 -10.32
CA LYS A 55 -3.13 -0.38 -9.13
C LYS A 55 -4.07 -1.41 -8.49
N ALA A 56 -4.84 -2.15 -9.28
CA ALA A 56 -5.75 -3.18 -8.76
C ALA A 56 -5.02 -4.35 -8.08
N ARG A 57 -3.78 -4.64 -8.47
CA ARG A 57 -2.96 -5.69 -7.84
C ARG A 57 -2.20 -5.23 -6.60
N THR A 58 -2.03 -3.92 -6.43
CA THR A 58 -1.23 -3.35 -5.34
C THR A 58 -2.08 -2.71 -4.25
N VAL A 59 -3.24 -2.16 -4.59
CA VAL A 59 -4.10 -1.46 -3.62
C VAL A 59 -4.54 -2.45 -2.54
N TRP A 60 -4.28 -2.06 -1.29
CA TRP A 60 -4.63 -2.82 -0.09
C TRP A 60 -4.12 -4.27 -0.07
N ASN A 61 -3.06 -4.60 -0.81
CA ASN A 61 -2.56 -5.97 -0.89
C ASN A 61 -2.10 -6.53 0.48
N PHE A 62 -1.80 -5.64 1.44
CA PHE A 62 -1.51 -5.99 2.83
C PHE A 62 -2.72 -6.58 3.60
N VAL A 63 -3.94 -6.54 3.06
CA VAL A 63 -5.12 -7.19 3.66
C VAL A 63 -5.29 -8.65 3.20
N ASP A 64 -4.57 -9.07 2.16
CA ASP A 64 -4.56 -10.46 1.71
C ASP A 64 -3.74 -11.31 2.69
N ARG A 65 -4.35 -12.39 3.21
CA ARG A 65 -3.71 -13.33 4.14
C ARG A 65 -2.53 -14.08 3.55
N ALA A 66 -2.49 -14.24 2.23
CA ALA A 66 -1.37 -14.84 1.53
C ALA A 66 -0.18 -13.87 1.40
N ASN A 67 -0.38 -12.58 1.65
CA ASN A 67 0.66 -11.58 1.55
C ASN A 67 1.60 -11.65 2.77
N PRO A 68 2.92 -11.72 2.58
CA PRO A 68 3.88 -11.67 3.69
C PRO A 68 3.78 -10.43 4.57
N ALA A 69 3.22 -9.33 4.06
CA ALA A 69 2.99 -8.09 4.78
C ALA A 69 1.64 -8.04 5.50
N PHE A 70 0.89 -9.15 5.56
CA PHE A 70 -0.40 -9.21 6.24
C PHE A 70 -0.25 -8.98 7.75
N MET A 71 -0.76 -7.84 8.22
CA MET A 71 -0.64 -7.40 9.62
C MET A 71 -1.93 -7.57 10.43
N LEU A 72 -3.02 -8.05 9.81
CA LEU A 72 -4.31 -8.27 10.47
C LEU A 72 -4.52 -9.70 10.98
N GLY A 73 -3.45 -10.50 11.03
CA GLY A 73 -3.49 -11.80 11.68
C GLY A 73 -3.61 -11.62 13.19
N PRO A 74 -4.27 -12.55 13.92
CA PRO A 74 -4.12 -12.56 15.36
C PRO A 74 -2.62 -12.58 15.65
N THR A 75 -2.11 -11.59 16.37
CA THR A 75 -0.78 -11.66 16.94
C THR A 75 -0.75 -12.97 17.70
N ASN A 76 0.02 -13.93 17.21
CA ASN A 76 0.32 -15.09 18.01
C ASN A 76 1.22 -14.56 19.13
N THR A 77 0.59 -14.13 20.22
CA THR A 77 1.20 -14.09 21.54
C THR A 77 1.60 -15.53 21.82
N THR A 78 2.79 -15.94 21.35
CA THR A 78 3.73 -16.92 21.91
C THR A 78 4.79 -17.30 20.86
N ALA A 79 6.05 -17.37 21.31
CA ALA A 79 7.29 -17.89 20.69
C ALA A 79 8.21 -16.78 20.15
N ARG A 80 9.37 -16.46 20.76
CA ARG A 80 10.16 -17.02 21.86
C ARG A 80 10.86 -15.87 22.59
#